data_AF-A0A6F8SNL4-F1
#
_entry.id   AF-A0A6F8SNL4-F1
#
_cell.length_a   1.000
_cell.length_b   1.000
_cell.length_c   1.000
_cell.angle_alpha   90.00
_cell.angle_beta   90.00
_cell.angle_gamma   90.00
#
_symmetry.space_group_name_H-M   'P 1'
#
loop_
_entity.id
_entity.type
_entity.pdbx_description
1 polymer ?
#
loop_
_entity_poly.entity_id
_entity_poly.type
_entity_poly.pdbx_seq_one_letter_code
_entity_poly.pdbx_strand_id
1 'polypeptide(L)' 'MPIDPRKDPHARIVVKPLPSQQAKGRDAAAGSGHLRPAASGDPFVRAENEDDDGYDPYSDRPAEREPLFSEDPWN' A
#
# COMPACT_ATOMS: atom_id res chain seq x y z
N MET A 1 44.02 0.42 17.65
CA MET A 1 43.32 -0.86 17.39
C MET A 1 41.85 -0.53 17.14
N PRO A 2 41.30 -0.80 15.95
CA PRO A 2 39.89 -0.48 15.66
C PRO A 2 38.97 -1.44 16.42
N ILE A 3 37.97 -0.89 17.11
CA ILE A 3 36.95 -1.65 17.83
C ILE A 3 35.97 -2.24 16.80
N ASP A 4 35.77 -3.56 16.80
CA ASP A 4 34.76 -4.22 15.96
C ASP A 4 33.40 -4.18 16.68
N PRO A 5 32.42 -3.39 16.18
CA PRO A 5 31.12 -3.24 16.83
C PRO A 5 30.29 -4.53 16.83
N ARG A 6 30.68 -5.57 16.06
CA ARG A 6 30.02 -6.89 16.13
C ARG A 6 30.50 -7.75 17.28
N LYS A 7 31.63 -7.41 17.90
CA LYS A 7 32.26 -8.18 18.98
C LYS A 7 32.21 -7.45 20.32
N ASP A 8 31.59 -6.28 20.36
CA ASP A 8 31.43 -5.47 21.57
C ASP A 8 30.04 -5.74 22.19
N PRO A 9 29.96 -6.26 23.43
CA PRO A 9 28.68 -6.53 24.10
C PRO A 9 27.86 -5.28 24.42
N HIS A 10 28.47 -4.09 24.34
CA HIS A 10 27.79 -2.80 24.55
C HIS A 10 27.35 -2.11 23.25
N ALA A 11 27.76 -2.62 22.09
CA ALA A 11 27.38 -2.07 20.79
C ALA A 11 26.01 -2.61 20.33
N ARG A 12 25.16 -1.71 19.83
CA ARG A 12 23.85 -2.04 19.25
C ARG A 12 23.72 -1.40 17.87
N ILE A 13 23.57 -2.21 16.83
CA ILE A 13 23.41 -1.71 15.46
C ILE A 13 21.93 -1.39 15.23
N VAL A 14 21.60 -0.11 15.16
CA VAL A 14 20.24 0.36 14.86
C VAL A 14 20.15 0.67 13.38
N VAL A 15 19.52 -0.22 12.61
CA VAL A 15 19.23 0.01 11.18
C VAL A 15 17.84 0.61 11.05
N LYS A 16 17.77 1.85 10.57
CA LYS A 16 16.49 2.43 10.12
C LYS A 16 16.26 1.97 8.68
N PRO A 17 15.15 1.29 8.36
CA PRO A 17 14.91 0.82 7.00
C PRO A 17 14.70 2.01 6.06
N LEU A 18 15.14 1.85 4.82
CA LEU A 18 14.88 2.83 3.77
C LEU A 18 13.36 2.88 3.47
N PRO A 19 12.77 4.01 3.07
CA PRO A 19 11.34 4.09 2.75
C PRO A 19 10.86 3.04 1.73
N SER A 20 11.71 2.67 0.77
CA SER A 20 11.44 1.60 -0.20
C SER A 20 11.35 0.20 0.41
N GLN A 21 12.01 -0.05 1.54
CA GLN A 21 11.94 -1.31 2.29
C GLN A 21 10.73 -1.36 3.23
N GLN A 22 10.21 -0.20 3.65
CA GLN A 22 8.96 -0.11 4.42
C GLN A 22 7.74 -0.41 3.55
N ALA A 23 7.75 -0.03 2.26
CA ALA A 23 6.70 -0.39 1.31
C ALA A 23 6.64 -1.91 1.10
N LYS A 24 7.78 -2.56 0.82
CA LYS A 24 7.89 -4.02 0.62
C LYS A 24 7.25 -4.85 1.75
N GLY A 25 7.31 -4.39 3.00
CA GLY A 25 6.69 -5.05 4.15
C GLY A 25 5.18 -4.84 4.26
N ARG A 26 4.64 -3.78 3.64
CA ARG A 26 3.19 -3.47 3.56
C ARG A 26 2.54 -4.13 2.35
N ASP A 27 3.26 -4.20 1.24
CA ASP A 27 2.75 -4.77 -0.03
C ASP A 27 2.50 -6.28 0.08
N ALA A 28 3.28 -6.99 0.90
CA ALA A 28 3.03 -8.41 1.21
C ALA A 28 1.72 -8.65 1.99
N ALA A 29 1.16 -7.61 2.64
CA ALA A 29 -0.11 -7.66 3.36
C ALA A 29 -1.28 -7.06 2.56
N ALA A 30 -1.01 -6.39 1.43
CA ALA A 30 -1.99 -5.68 0.61
C ALA A 30 -2.24 -6.31 -0.77
N GLY A 31 -1.74 -7.53 -0.99
CA GLY A 31 -1.92 -8.31 -2.22
C GLY A 31 -3.20 -9.15 -2.28
N SER A 32 -4.14 -8.97 -1.35
CA SER A 32 -5.44 -9.61 -1.37
C SER A 32 -6.44 -8.63 -0.79
N GLY A 33 -7.51 -8.31 -1.52
CA GLY A 33 -8.57 -7.39 -1.09
C GLY A 33 -9.35 -7.80 0.16
N HIS A 34 -8.78 -8.66 1.00
CA HIS A 34 -9.42 -9.22 2.19
C HIS A 34 -8.39 -9.55 3.27
N LEU A 35 -7.76 -8.59 3.95
CA LEU A 35 -6.86 -8.93 5.08
C LEU A 35 -6.85 -7.94 6.26
N ARG A 36 -7.94 -7.20 6.49
CA ARG A 36 -8.18 -6.64 7.83
C ARG A 36 -9.59 -7.04 8.26
N PRO A 37 -9.76 -7.82 9.35
CA PRO A 37 -11.09 -8.00 9.93
C PRO A 37 -11.57 -6.61 10.32
N ALA A 38 -12.61 -6.14 9.64
CA ALA A 38 -13.18 -4.85 9.95
C ALA A 38 -13.78 -4.93 11.37
N ALA A 39 -13.54 -3.91 12.18
CA ALA A 39 -14.05 -3.90 13.54
C ALA A 39 -15.58 -3.98 13.49
N SER A 40 -16.18 -4.84 14.30
CA SER A 40 -17.61 -5.19 14.28
C SER A 40 -18.59 -4.03 14.58
N GLY A 41 -18.10 -2.79 14.71
CA GLY A 41 -18.87 -1.58 14.93
C GLY A 41 -18.53 -0.42 13.98
N ASP A 42 -17.81 -0.69 12.89
CA ASP A 42 -17.55 0.32 11.86
C ASP A 42 -18.82 0.52 11.01
N PRO A 43 -19.36 1.76 10.90
CA PRO A 43 -20.60 2.04 10.19
C PRO A 43 -20.52 1.81 8.68
N PHE A 44 -19.33 1.61 8.11
CA PHE A 44 -19.13 1.31 6.70
C PHE A 44 -19.01 -0.20 6.42
N VAL A 45 -18.99 -1.03 7.46
CA VAL A 45 -18.91 -2.49 7.33
C VAL A 45 -20.32 -3.05 7.13
N ARG A 46 -20.50 -3.76 6.02
CA ARG A 46 -21.74 -4.49 5.73
C ARG A 46 -21.70 -5.88 6.38
N ALA A 47 -22.86 -6.51 6.55
CA ALA A 47 -22.95 -7.85 7.15
C ALA A 47 -22.27 -8.90 6.25
N GLU A 48 -21.71 -9.96 6.83
CA GLU A 48 -20.94 -11.00 6.10
C GLU A 48 -21.73 -11.74 5.01
N ASN A 49 -23.07 -11.74 5.09
CA ASN A 49 -23.96 -12.37 4.11
C ASN A 49 -24.48 -11.37 3.06
N GLU A 50 -24.15 -10.09 3.18
CA GLU A 50 -24.33 -9.13 2.09
C GLU A 50 -23.11 -9.19 1.19
N ASP A 51 -23.33 -9.17 -0.12
CA ASP A 51 -22.30 -9.22 -1.16
C ASP A 51 -21.46 -7.93 -1.12
N ASP A 52 -20.51 -7.88 -0.20
CA ASP A 52 -19.39 -6.94 -0.19
C ASP A 52 -18.23 -7.62 -0.93
N ASP A 53 -18.42 -7.81 -2.23
CA ASP A 53 -17.45 -8.37 -3.17
C ASP A 53 -16.21 -7.48 -3.36
N GLY A 54 -16.17 -6.32 -2.69
CA GLY A 54 -15.10 -5.35 -2.79
C GLY A 54 -15.14 -4.58 -4.12
N TYR A 55 -16.26 -4.61 -4.85
CA TYR A 55 -16.36 -3.90 -6.11
C TYR A 55 -16.52 -2.39 -5.89
N ASP A 56 -15.47 -1.63 -6.19
CA ASP A 56 -15.57 -0.17 -6.31
C ASP A 56 -16.38 0.16 -7.58
N PRO A 57 -17.49 0.91 -7.49
CA PRO A 57 -18.26 1.40 -8.64
C PRO A 57 -17.43 2.06 -9.74
N TYR A 58 -16.23 2.54 -9.44
CA TYR A 58 -15.33 3.15 -10.42
C TYR A 58 -14.40 2.16 -11.15
N SER A 59 -14.40 0.87 -10.78
CA SER A 59 -13.58 -0.16 -11.45
C SER A 59 -14.02 -0.44 -12.88
N ASP A 60 -15.34 -0.37 -13.15
CA ASP A 60 -15.90 -0.49 -14.50
C ASP A 60 -15.78 0.77 -15.35
N ARG A 61 -15.32 1.88 -14.75
CA ARG A 61 -15.32 3.14 -15.45
C ARG A 61 -14.31 3.05 -16.60
N PRO A 62 -14.76 3.20 -17.86
CA PRO A 62 -13.82 3.19 -18.96
C PRO A 62 -12.85 4.36 -18.77
N ALA A 63 -11.59 4.14 -19.12
CA ALA A 63 -10.62 5.22 -19.15
C ALA A 63 -11.15 6.35 -20.03
N GLU A 64 -10.88 7.60 -19.62
CA GLU A 64 -11.17 8.76 -20.45
C GLU A 64 -10.50 8.56 -21.82
N ARG A 65 -11.22 8.90 -22.88
CA ARG A 65 -10.69 8.73 -24.23
C ARG A 65 -9.58 9.76 -24.44
N GLU A 66 -8.34 9.28 -24.46
CA GLU A 66 -7.20 10.12 -24.81
C GLU A 66 -7.44 10.79 -26.18
N PRO A 67 -7.25 12.12 -26.28
CA PRO A 67 -7.36 12.81 -27.55
C PRO A 67 -6.28 12.29 -28.50
N LEU A 68 -6.64 12.14 -29.79
CA LEU A 68 -5.72 11.62 -30.81
C LEU A 68 -4.51 12.53 -31.05
N PHE A 69 -4.63 13.80 -30.68
CA PHE A 69 -3.62 14.83 -30.82
C PHE A 69 -3.59 15.69 -29.56
N SER A 70 -2.40 16.14 -29.18
CA SER A 70 -2.24 17.16 -28.15
C SER A 70 -2.73 18.52 -28.67
N GLU A 71 -3.27 19.34 -27.77
CA GLU A 71 -3.64 20.72 -28.09
C GLU A 71 -2.40 21.55 -28.47
N ASP A 72 -2.54 22.47 -29.42
CA ASP A 72 -1.44 23.31 -29.90
C ASP A 72 -0.98 24.25 -28.78
N PRO A 73 0.29 24.18 -28.34
CA PRO A 73 0.81 25.04 -27.28
C PRO A 73 0.96 26.53 -27.66
N TRP A 74 0.69 26.92 -28.92
CA TRP A 74 0.92 28.29 -29.42
C TRP A 74 -0.32 29.02 -29.96
N ASN A 75 -1.53 28.55 -29.62
CA ASN A 75 -2.79 29.26 -29.95
C ASN A 75 -2.93 30.58 -29.17
#